data_AF-A0A2S7X4Q4-F1
#
_entry.id   AF-A0A2S7X4Q4-F1
#
_cell.length_a   1.000
_cell.length_b   1.000
_cell.length_c   1.000
_cell.angle_alpha   90.00
_cell.angle_beta   90.00
_cell.angle_gamma   90.00
#
_symmetry.space_group_name_H-M   'P 1'
#
loop_
_entity.id
_entity.type
_entity.pdbx_description
1 polymer ?
#
loop_
_entity_poly.entity_id
_entity_poly.type
_entity_poly.pdbx_seq_one_letter_code
_entity_poly.pdbx_strand_id
1 'polypeptide(L)'
;MYDPNHFKHLFTLGSCFYKAYKDNYPFRTVELEAVVKYLSCKTNRLGKLTYSCRNNACSHVKYVFSTCKSKLCLVWPKDHRALDSSSE
;
A
#
# COMPACT_ATOMS: atom_id res chain seq x y z
N MET A 1 6.90 5.74 14.66
CA MET A 1 5.97 5.54 13.52
C MET A 1 6.79 5.16 12.29
N TYR A 2 6.45 4.07 11.61
CA TYR A 2 7.11 3.67 10.36
C TYR A 2 6.55 4.52 9.21
N ASP A 3 7.36 5.37 8.59
CA ASP A 3 6.95 6.10 7.39
C ASP A 3 7.13 5.20 6.16
N PRO A 4 6.06 4.78 5.47
CA PRO A 4 6.15 3.95 4.28
C PRO A 4 6.88 4.64 3.11
N ASN A 5 7.07 5.96 3.15
CA ASN A 5 7.91 6.68 2.19
C ASN A 5 9.41 6.47 2.43
N HIS A 6 9.81 5.99 3.61
CA HIS A 6 11.21 5.71 3.92
C HIS A 6 11.81 4.63 2.99
N PHE A 7 11.02 3.63 2.60
CA PHE A 7 11.49 2.58 1.71
C PHE A 7 11.52 3.03 0.23
N LYS A 8 10.59 3.91 -0.19
CA LYS A 8 10.71 4.60 -1.49
C LYS A 8 11.96 5.46 -1.55
N HIS A 9 12.28 6.11 -0.44
CA HIS A 9 13.47 6.93 -0.31
C HIS A 9 14.74 6.12 -0.60
N LEU A 10 14.82 4.82 -0.26
CA LEU A 10 15.98 3.97 -0.60
C LEU A 10 16.24 3.89 -2.11
N PHE A 11 15.21 3.86 -2.94
CA PHE A 11 15.36 3.80 -4.41
C PHE A 11 15.71 5.17 -5.01
N THR A 12 15.22 6.25 -4.40
CA THR A 12 15.46 7.61 -4.88
C THR A 12 16.70 8.26 -4.27
N LEU A 13 17.22 7.72 -3.16
CA LEU A 13 18.39 8.23 -2.44
C LEU A 13 19.60 8.26 -3.37
N GLY A 14 20.19 9.44 -3.53
CA GLY A 14 21.34 9.65 -4.43
C GLY A 14 21.07 9.26 -5.90
N SER A 15 19.80 9.12 -6.28
CA SER A 15 19.35 8.60 -7.57
C SER A 15 19.94 7.22 -7.91
N CYS A 16 20.20 6.37 -6.90
CA CYS A 16 20.94 5.12 -7.06
C CYS A 16 20.25 4.16 -8.06
N PHE A 17 18.94 3.95 -7.92
CA PHE A 17 18.19 3.11 -8.86
C PHE A 17 18.19 3.68 -10.28
N TYR A 18 18.03 5.00 -10.41
CA TYR A 18 18.07 5.68 -11.72
C TYR A 18 19.43 5.59 -12.40
N LYS A 19 20.52 5.71 -11.64
CA LYS A 19 21.90 5.52 -12.15
C LYS A 19 22.11 4.08 -12.61
N ALA A 20 21.77 3.09 -11.79
CA ALA A 20 21.86 1.69 -12.18
C ALA A 20 21.03 1.37 -13.44
N TYR A 21 19.84 1.95 -13.56
CA TYR A 21 19.02 1.84 -14.77
C TYR A 21 19.69 2.48 -16.00
N LYS A 22 20.27 3.67 -15.85
CA LYS A 22 21.03 4.35 -16.93
C LYS A 22 22.30 3.60 -17.34
N ASP A 23 22.97 2.98 -16.38
CA ASP A 23 24.20 2.22 -16.59
C ASP A 23 23.94 0.82 -17.17
N ASN A 24 22.69 0.53 -17.59
CA ASN A 24 22.25 -0.76 -18.13
C ASN A 24 22.53 -1.94 -17.20
N TYR A 25 22.39 -1.73 -15.87
CA TYR A 25 22.48 -2.83 -14.92
C TYR A 25 21.45 -3.92 -15.27
N PRO A 26 21.84 -5.20 -15.29
CA PRO A 26 21.01 -6.30 -15.80
C PRO A 26 19.94 -6.73 -14.79
N PHE A 27 18.98 -5.85 -14.53
CA PHE A 27 17.81 -6.18 -13.72
C PHE A 27 16.94 -7.23 -14.42
N ARG A 28 16.37 -8.15 -13.64
CA ARG A 28 15.33 -9.03 -14.16
C ARG A 28 14.06 -8.20 -14.40
N THR A 29 13.30 -8.56 -15.43
CA THR A 29 12.02 -7.87 -15.75
C THR A 29 11.10 -7.78 -14.54
N VAL A 30 11.00 -8.86 -13.76
CA VAL A 30 10.16 -8.90 -12.55
C VAL A 30 10.62 -7.92 -11.45
N GLU A 31 11.91 -7.62 -11.36
CA GLU A 31 12.46 -6.66 -10.40
C GLU A 31 12.08 -5.23 -10.82
N LEU A 32 12.28 -4.89 -12.10
CA LEU A 32 11.88 -3.59 -12.65
C LEU A 32 10.38 -3.35 -12.51
N GLU A 33 9.55 -4.33 -12.85
CA GLU A 33 8.09 -4.24 -12.70
C GLU A 33 7.67 -3.98 -11.25
N ALA A 34 8.30 -4.67 -10.30
CA ALA A 34 8.02 -4.50 -8.88
C ALA A 34 8.41 -3.10 -8.39
N VAL A 35 9.60 -2.62 -8.76
CA VAL A 35 10.08 -1.29 -8.38
C VAL A 35 9.22 -0.20 -9.02
N VAL A 36 8.88 -0.30 -10.30
CA VAL A 36 7.99 0.66 -10.99
C VAL A 36 6.61 0.69 -10.33
N LYS A 37 5.97 -0.46 -10.10
CA LYS A 37 4.68 -0.53 -9.38
C LYS A 37 4.76 0.14 -8.01
N TYR A 38 5.85 -0.11 -7.29
CA TYR A 38 6.04 0.43 -5.95
C TYR A 38 6.25 1.95 -5.95
N LEU A 39 7.12 2.46 -6.84
CA LEU A 39 7.39 3.89 -6.98
C LEU A 39 6.18 4.67 -7.52
N SER A 40 5.40 4.07 -8.44
CA SER A 40 4.17 4.67 -8.96
C SER A 40 3.02 4.66 -7.94
N CYS A 41 3.01 3.73 -6.98
CA CYS A 41 1.94 3.65 -5.97
C CYS A 41 2.07 4.81 -4.96
N LYS A 42 1.36 5.92 -5.19
CA LYS A 42 1.40 7.13 -4.34
C LYS A 42 0.73 6.95 -2.96
N THR A 43 -0.05 5.90 -2.73
CA THR A 43 -0.77 5.67 -1.47
C THR A 43 -0.84 4.19 -1.09
N ASN A 44 -0.63 3.85 0.19
CA ASN A 44 -0.89 2.50 0.71
C ASN A 44 -2.39 2.14 0.71
N ARG A 45 -3.27 3.14 0.59
CA ARG A 45 -4.73 3.04 0.66
C ARG A 45 -5.33 3.89 -0.44
N LEU A 46 -5.89 3.23 -1.45
CA LEU A 46 -6.50 3.84 -2.63
C LEU A 46 -7.93 4.30 -2.36
N GLY A 47 -8.58 3.74 -1.34
CA GLY A 47 -9.96 4.06 -1.00
C GLY A 47 -10.49 3.27 0.19
N LYS A 48 -11.72 3.61 0.58
CA LYS A 48 -12.47 3.02 1.68
C LYS A 48 -13.90 2.77 1.22
N LEU A 49 -14.32 1.52 1.24
CA LEU A 49 -15.72 1.13 1.17
C LEU A 49 -16.27 1.00 2.59
N THR A 50 -17.45 1.57 2.81
CA THR A 50 -18.14 1.58 4.09
C THR A 50 -19.42 0.78 3.94
N TYR A 51 -19.60 -0.24 4.77
CA TYR A 51 -20.79 -1.07 4.81
C TYR A 51 -21.46 -0.87 6.16
N SER A 52 -22.69 -0.39 6.17
CA SER A 52 -23.54 -0.35 7.37
C SER A 52 -24.33 -1.64 7.51
N CYS A 53 -24.67 -2.02 8.76
CA CYS A 53 -25.58 -3.11 9.00
C CYS A 53 -26.97 -2.85 8.38
N ARG A 54 -27.66 -3.91 7.96
CA ARG A 54 -29.03 -3.82 7.45
C ARG A 54 -30.07 -3.60 8.56
N ASN A 55 -29.73 -3.90 9.81
CA ASN A 55 -30.60 -3.62 10.94
C ASN A 55 -30.50 -2.15 11.34
N ASN A 56 -31.60 -1.40 11.23
CA ASN A 56 -31.63 0.03 11.54
C ASN A 56 -31.36 0.36 13.02
N ALA A 57 -31.53 -0.61 13.92
CA ALA A 57 -31.21 -0.46 15.35
C ALA A 57 -29.72 -0.68 15.67
N CYS A 58 -28.90 -0.97 14.65
CA CYS A 58 -27.52 -1.38 14.82
C CYS A 58 -26.56 -0.34 14.22
N SER A 59 -25.62 0.15 15.03
CA SER A 59 -24.60 1.13 14.64
C SER A 59 -23.37 0.50 13.95
N HIS A 60 -23.38 -0.81 13.68
CA HIS A 60 -22.23 -1.50 13.10
C HIS A 60 -21.88 -0.95 11.72
N VAL A 61 -20.60 -0.61 11.58
CA VAL A 61 -20.01 -0.20 10.31
C VAL A 61 -18.75 -1.01 10.06
N LYS A 62 -18.70 -1.66 8.90
CA LYS A 62 -17.53 -2.38 8.40
C LYS A 62 -16.82 -1.55 7.35
N TYR A 63 -15.51 -1.43 7.51
CA TYR A 63 -14.66 -0.75 6.55
C TYR A 63 -13.82 -1.74 5.76
N VAL A 64 -13.83 -1.60 4.43
CA VAL A 64 -12.98 -2.36 3.51
C VAL A 64 -12.08 -1.38 2.78
N PHE A 65 -10.78 -1.55 2.92
CA PHE A 65 -9.80 -0.66 2.29
C PHE A 65 -9.26 -1.27 1.00
N SER A 66 -9.30 -0.49 -0.07
CA SER A 66 -8.65 -0.85 -1.33
C SER A 66 -7.17 -0.44 -1.25
N THR A 67 -6.29 -1.37 -1.61
CA THR A 67 -4.83 -1.19 -1.61
C THR A 67 -4.30 -1.45 -3.01
N CYS A 68 -3.12 -0.94 -3.36
CA CYS A 68 -2.56 -1.15 -4.70
C CYS A 68 -2.07 -2.60 -4.95
N LYS A 69 -2.25 -3.52 -3.99
CA LYS A 69 -1.90 -4.95 -4.05
C LYS A 69 -0.43 -5.27 -4.43
N SER A 70 0.45 -4.27 -4.49
CA SER A 70 1.88 -4.50 -4.70
C SER A 70 2.48 -5.16 -3.46
N LYS A 71 3.28 -6.23 -3.65
CA LYS A 71 3.93 -6.97 -2.55
C LYS A 71 4.86 -6.08 -1.70
N LEU A 72 5.39 -5.02 -2.31
CA LEU A 72 6.28 -4.04 -1.65
C LEU A 72 5.49 -2.92 -0.94
N CYS A 73 4.23 -2.70 -1.29
CA CYS A 73 3.37 -1.76 -0.59
C CYS A 73 2.88 -2.42 0.70
N LEU A 74 3.57 -2.11 1.79
CA LEU A 74 3.19 -2.53 3.12
C LEU A 74 1.85 -1.90 3.49
N VAL A 75 0.78 -2.66 3.29
CA VAL A 75 -0.52 -2.35 3.86
C VAL A 75 -0.39 -2.51 5.38
N TRP A 76 -0.59 -1.42 6.13
CA TRP A 76 -0.81 -1.50 7.58
C TRP A 76 -2.31 -1.47 7.85
N PRO A 77 -2.86 -2.21 8.84
CA PRO A 77 -2.19 -3.04 9.85
C PRO A 77 -2.29 -4.55 9.54
N LYS A 78 -1.58 -5.37 10.32
CA LYS A 78 -1.50 -6.84 10.21
C LYS A 78 -2.82 -7.62 10.27
N ASP A 79 -3.97 -6.97 10.35
CA ASP A 79 -5.27 -7.63 10.42
C ASP A 79 -6.18 -7.15 9.30
N HIS A 80 -6.25 -7.95 8.24
CA HIS A 80 -7.34 -7.95 7.27
C HIS A 80 -8.67 -8.45 7.88
N ARG A 81 -8.91 -8.18 9.16
CA ARG A 81 -10.23 -8.32 9.77
C ARG A 81 -10.91 -6.97 9.67
N ALA A 82 -12.16 -6.98 9.23
CA ALA A 82 -13.05 -5.83 9.30
C ALA A 82 -12.81 -5.09 10.62
N LEU A 83 -12.48 -3.80 10.57
CA LEU A 83 -12.66 -2.95 11.74
C LEU A 83 -14.17 -2.78 11.88
N ASP A 84 -14.79 -3.71 12.61
CA ASP A 84 -16.13 -3.55 13.14
C ASP A 84 -16.02 -2.55 14.29
N SER A 85 -16.35 -1.30 14.00
CA SER A 85 -16.61 -0.33 15.06
C SER A 85 -18.03 -0.57 15.56
N SER A 86 -18.16 -1.48 16.53
CA SER A 86 -19.30 -1.62 17.42
C SER A 86 -19.14 -0.61 18.54
N SER A 87 -19.94 0.44 18.56
CA SER A 87 -20.14 1.18 19.81
C SER A 87 -21.07 0.35 20.69
N GLU A 88 -20.52 -0.16 21.80
CA GLU A 88 -21.32 -0.56 22.98
C GLU A 88 -22.14 0.63 23.51
#